data_AF-A0A9P5XRF6-F1
#
_entry.id   AF-A0A9P5XRF6-F1
#
_cell.length_a   1.000
_cell.length_b   1.000
_cell.length_c   1.000
_cell.angle_alpha   90.00
_cell.angle_beta   90.00
_cell.angle_gamma   90.00
#
_symmetry.space_group_name_H-M   'P 1'
#
loop_
_entity.id
_entity.type
_entity.pdbx_description
1 polymer ?
#
loop_
_entity_poly.entity_id
_entity_poly.type
_entity_poly.pdbx_seq_one_letter_code
_entity_poly.pdbx_strand_id
1 'polypeptide(L)'
;MFYLRPWSSGTIWSCVLPRGRIYSVVVAPRRWISPSVRIAASKSSTGRNEDWPNEVFASERIRDRKSVFQAHATELRNVALLPTFLSYLTSLPSSKRATHCMYAYRTKGKNQGVEQLTCGQNDGGEGGSGDRLSRLLELSNYKNVVVVVFRWYGGIKLGSDRWKRISEVAKEALNKGSFVKSENPQQGSGAKARRK
;
A
#
# COMPACT_ATOMS: atom_id res chain seq x y z
N MET A 1 34.54 -53.28 3.44
CA MET A 1 33.59 -52.40 4.15
C MET A 1 34.37 -51.59 5.18
N PHE A 2 34.86 -50.42 4.75
CA PHE A 2 35.64 -49.42 5.51
C PHE A 2 35.52 -48.14 4.63
N TYR A 3 34.80 -47.07 4.98
CA TYR A 3 34.96 -46.04 6.03
C TYR A 3 35.56 -44.72 5.48
N LEU A 4 34.96 -43.62 5.97
CA LEU A 4 35.51 -42.26 6.23
C LEU A 4 35.69 -41.27 5.05
N ARG A 5 34.96 -40.15 5.17
CA ARG A 5 35.37 -38.82 4.69
C ARG A 5 36.47 -38.26 5.60
N PRO A 6 37.39 -37.43 5.08
CA PRO A 6 37.40 -36.05 5.57
C PRO A 6 37.81 -34.96 4.54
N TRP A 7 37.54 -33.74 5.00
CA TRP A 7 37.74 -32.39 4.49
C TRP A 7 39.24 -32.02 4.37
N SER A 8 39.66 -31.29 3.32
CA SER A 8 40.90 -30.50 3.37
C SER A 8 40.83 -29.23 2.52
N SER A 9 41.35 -28.17 3.14
CA SER A 9 41.66 -26.81 2.71
C SER A 9 42.69 -26.71 1.57
N GLY A 10 42.69 -25.58 0.85
CA GLY A 10 43.78 -25.09 -0.02
C GLY A 10 43.20 -24.51 -1.32
N THR A 11 43.15 -23.19 -1.58
CA THR A 11 44.18 -22.15 -1.70
C THR A 11 45.03 -22.27 -2.98
N ILE A 12 44.72 -21.35 -3.91
CA ILE A 12 45.50 -20.79 -5.03
C ILE A 12 45.71 -21.64 -6.29
N TRP A 13 45.25 -21.09 -7.42
CA TRP A 13 45.70 -21.46 -8.76
C TRP A 13 46.46 -20.28 -9.36
N SER A 14 47.72 -20.54 -9.74
CA SER A 14 48.56 -19.63 -10.51
C SER A 14 48.24 -19.81 -12.01
N CYS A 15 48.19 -18.71 -12.76
CA CYS A 15 48.07 -18.75 -14.22
C CYS A 15 49.19 -17.88 -14.82
N VAL A 16 50.14 -18.55 -15.46
CA VAL A 16 51.24 -17.96 -16.23
C VAL A 16 50.73 -17.72 -17.65
N LEU A 17 50.82 -16.49 -18.15
CA LEU A 17 50.63 -16.18 -19.56
C LEU A 17 51.97 -15.84 -20.23
N PRO A 18 52.20 -16.34 -21.46
CA PRO A 18 53.41 -16.06 -22.23
C PRO A 18 53.23 -14.79 -23.08
N ARG A 19 54.38 -14.19 -23.41
CA ARG A 19 54.64 -13.12 -24.41
C ARG A 19 54.90 -11.76 -23.77
N GLY A 20 56.20 -11.49 -23.66
CA GLY A 20 56.75 -10.21 -23.25
C GLY A 20 56.23 -9.06 -24.09
N ARG A 21 55.66 -8.08 -23.41
CA ARG A 21 55.63 -6.69 -23.86
C ARG A 21 55.53 -5.80 -22.64
N ILE A 22 56.57 -5.00 -22.45
CA ILE A 22 56.71 -4.03 -21.38
C ILE A 22 55.82 -2.85 -21.75
N TYR A 23 54.95 -2.43 -20.83
CA TYR A 23 54.28 -1.14 -20.92
C TYR A 23 54.37 -0.44 -19.56
N SER A 24 55.10 0.66 -19.53
CA SER A 24 55.12 1.61 -18.42
C SER A 24 53.81 2.40 -18.43
N VAL A 25 53.11 2.44 -17.30
CA VAL A 25 51.98 3.37 -17.10
C VAL A 25 52.35 4.35 -16.00
N VAL A 26 52.35 5.62 -16.41
CA VAL A 26 52.67 6.82 -15.63
C VAL A 26 51.58 7.08 -14.59
N VAL A 27 51.98 7.31 -13.34
CA VAL A 27 51.11 7.82 -12.28
C VAL A 27 51.13 9.35 -12.33
N ALA A 28 49.98 9.97 -12.59
CA ALA A 28 49.74 11.41 -12.42
C ALA A 28 48.23 11.66 -12.18
N PRO A 29 47.80 12.86 -11.76
CA PRO A 29 47.93 13.41 -10.41
C PRO A 29 46.57 13.63 -9.74
N ARG A 30 46.60 13.93 -8.43
CA ARG A 30 45.46 14.46 -7.66
C ARG A 30 45.00 15.82 -8.24
N ARG A 31 43.73 15.99 -8.63
CA ARG A 31 42.78 16.99 -8.05
C ARG A 31 41.41 17.05 -8.76
N TRP A 32 40.37 17.02 -7.91
CA TRP A 32 39.12 17.78 -7.83
C TRP A 32 37.97 17.69 -8.86
N ILE A 33 36.76 18.03 -8.32
CA ILE A 33 35.39 18.11 -8.91
C ILE A 33 34.62 16.77 -8.80
N SER A 34 33.47 16.56 -8.13
CA SER A 34 32.47 17.35 -7.38
C SER A 34 31.78 16.39 -6.38
N PRO A 35 31.27 16.83 -5.21
CA PRO A 35 30.30 16.02 -4.48
C PRO A 35 28.98 16.10 -5.23
N SER A 36 28.71 15.12 -6.11
CA SER A 36 27.33 14.87 -6.53
C SER A 36 26.57 14.52 -5.26
N VAL A 37 25.64 15.40 -4.88
CA VAL A 37 24.64 15.14 -3.85
C VAL A 37 23.97 13.82 -4.22
N ARG A 38 24.36 12.76 -3.52
CA ARG A 38 23.64 11.49 -3.58
C ARG A 38 22.34 11.74 -2.85
N ILE A 39 21.30 12.11 -3.60
CA ILE A 39 19.93 11.90 -3.14
C ILE A 39 19.82 10.39 -2.93
N ALA A 40 19.88 9.99 -1.66
CA ALA A 40 19.56 8.64 -1.25
C ALA A 40 18.09 8.42 -1.61
N ALA A 41 17.86 7.81 -2.77
CA ALA A 41 16.56 7.24 -3.09
C ALA A 41 16.24 6.23 -1.98
N SER A 42 15.31 6.59 -1.09
CA SER A 42 14.76 5.68 -0.11
C SER A 42 14.15 4.50 -0.88
N LYS A 43 14.83 3.36 -0.83
CA LYS A 43 14.27 2.10 -1.33
C LYS A 43 13.12 1.70 -0.41
N SER A 44 11.90 2.15 -0.71
CA SER A 44 10.70 1.50 -0.19
C SER A 44 10.57 0.16 -0.91
N SER A 45 11.03 -0.90 -0.24
CA SER A 45 10.89 -2.28 -0.69
C SER A 45 9.44 -2.72 -0.55
N THR A 46 8.60 -2.37 -1.51
CA THR A 46 7.29 -2.99 -1.73
C THR A 46 7.34 -3.63 -3.11
N GLY A 47 7.20 -4.96 -3.17
CA GLY A 47 7.32 -5.73 -4.40
C GLY A 47 6.45 -5.14 -5.50
N ARG A 48 7.07 -4.77 -6.62
CA ARG A 48 6.38 -4.30 -7.82
C ARG A 48 5.66 -5.51 -8.43
N ASN A 49 4.39 -5.69 -8.12
CA ASN A 49 3.46 -6.38 -9.00
C ASN A 49 3.07 -5.35 -10.08
N GLU A 50 3.44 -5.60 -11.33
CA GLU A 50 3.33 -4.68 -12.47
C GLU A 50 1.88 -4.38 -12.90
N ASP A 51 0.87 -4.95 -12.24
CA ASP A 51 -0.53 -4.90 -12.67
C ASP A 51 -1.28 -3.60 -12.30
N TRP A 52 -0.78 -2.80 -11.34
CA TRP A 52 -1.42 -1.55 -10.92
C TRP A 52 -0.43 -0.38 -10.91
N PRO A 53 -0.70 0.72 -11.64
CA PRO A 53 0.27 1.79 -11.84
C PRO A 53 0.31 2.84 -10.72
N ASN A 54 -0.72 2.92 -9.86
CA ASN A 54 -0.80 3.95 -8.83
C ASN A 54 -0.30 3.45 -7.47
N GLU A 55 0.19 4.36 -6.63
CA GLU A 55 0.61 4.02 -5.28
C GLU A 55 -0.59 3.56 -4.42
N VAL A 56 -0.39 2.46 -3.70
CA VAL A 56 -1.41 1.86 -2.82
C VAL A 56 -1.01 2.06 -1.38
N PHE A 57 -1.85 2.78 -0.64
CA PHE A 57 -1.64 3.08 0.77
C PHE A 57 -2.39 2.06 1.62
N ALA A 58 -1.65 1.26 2.40
CA ALA A 58 -2.21 0.26 3.28
C ALA A 58 -2.27 0.76 4.74
N SER A 59 -3.36 0.43 5.42
CA SER A 59 -3.44 0.57 6.88
C SER A 59 -2.58 -0.49 7.57
N GLU A 60 -2.30 -0.26 8.85
CA GLU A 60 -1.89 -1.32 9.74
C GLU A 60 -2.99 -2.36 9.90
N ARG A 61 -2.58 -3.56 10.29
CA ARG A 61 -3.46 -4.71 10.45
C ARG A 61 -3.98 -4.75 11.89
N ILE A 62 -5.26 -4.44 12.07
CA ILE A 62 -5.89 -4.45 13.39
C ILE A 62 -6.49 -5.82 13.67
N ARG A 63 -6.22 -6.36 14.87
CA ARG A 63 -6.79 -7.63 15.36
C ARG A 63 -7.84 -7.36 16.42
N ASP A 64 -8.99 -8.02 16.33
CA ASP A 64 -10.08 -7.93 17.29
C ASP A 64 -10.81 -9.27 17.40
N ARG A 65 -10.83 -9.88 18.58
CA ARG A 65 -11.45 -11.20 18.88
C ARG A 65 -11.24 -12.22 17.75
N LYS A 66 -9.97 -12.49 17.42
CA LYS A 66 -9.50 -13.39 16.32
C LYS A 66 -9.81 -12.92 14.90
N SER A 67 -10.67 -11.93 14.72
CA SER A 67 -10.85 -11.26 13.44
C SER A 67 -9.70 -10.29 13.17
N VAL A 68 -9.40 -10.12 11.89
CA VAL A 68 -8.34 -9.22 11.45
C VAL A 68 -8.88 -8.30 10.37
N PHE A 69 -8.43 -7.04 10.36
CA PHE A 69 -8.87 -6.00 9.44
C PHE A 69 -7.67 -5.31 8.82
N GLN A 70 -7.74 -5.00 7.53
CA GLN A 70 -6.74 -4.22 6.82
C GLN A 70 -7.39 -3.48 5.66
N ALA A 71 -7.08 -2.20 5.50
CA ALA A 71 -7.56 -1.39 4.39
C ALA A 71 -6.43 -1.06 3.40
N HIS A 72 -6.83 -0.87 2.15
CA HIS A 72 -5.99 -0.36 1.07
C HIS A 72 -6.75 0.80 0.41
N ALA A 73 -6.05 1.89 0.13
CA ALA A 73 -6.59 3.02 -0.59
C ALA A 73 -5.65 3.43 -1.73
N THR A 74 -6.22 3.85 -2.85
CA THR A 74 -5.46 4.35 -4.01
C THR A 74 -6.26 5.47 -4.66
N GLU A 75 -5.57 6.30 -5.43
CA GLU A 75 -6.23 7.21 -6.34
C GLU A 75 -6.98 6.41 -7.42
N LEU A 76 -8.22 6.81 -7.70
CA LEU A 76 -9.07 6.26 -8.74
C LEU A 76 -9.70 7.43 -9.51
N ARG A 77 -9.13 7.76 -10.67
CA ARG A 77 -9.67 8.82 -11.55
C ARG A 77 -10.76 8.33 -12.48
N ASN A 78 -10.72 7.04 -12.84
CA ASN A 78 -11.67 6.42 -13.74
C ASN A 78 -12.21 5.14 -13.11
N VAL A 79 -13.54 5.03 -13.05
CA VAL A 79 -14.25 3.85 -12.52
C VAL A 79 -13.89 2.59 -13.32
N ALA A 80 -13.55 2.70 -14.59
CA ALA A 80 -13.12 1.57 -15.42
C ALA A 80 -11.87 0.85 -14.90
N LEU A 81 -11.04 1.52 -14.07
CA LEU A 81 -9.85 0.93 -13.47
C LEU A 81 -10.17 0.13 -12.18
N LEU A 82 -11.38 0.26 -11.63
CA LEU A 82 -11.77 -0.40 -10.40
C LEU A 82 -11.61 -1.94 -10.47
N PRO A 83 -12.06 -2.65 -11.52
CA PRO A 83 -11.88 -4.11 -11.59
C PRO A 83 -10.41 -4.52 -11.61
N THR A 84 -9.56 -3.78 -12.32
CA THR A 84 -8.11 -4.02 -12.35
C THR A 84 -7.51 -3.85 -10.95
N PHE A 85 -7.90 -2.81 -10.22
CA PHE A 85 -7.44 -2.61 -8.84
C PHE A 85 -7.88 -3.73 -7.90
N LEU A 86 -9.13 -4.17 -7.98
CA LEU A 86 -9.66 -5.27 -7.16
C LEU A 86 -8.94 -6.60 -7.46
N SER A 87 -8.66 -6.86 -8.74
CA SER A 87 -7.87 -8.02 -9.18
C SER A 87 -6.45 -7.96 -8.61
N TYR A 88 -5.77 -6.82 -8.74
CA TYR A 88 -4.45 -6.57 -8.16
C TYR A 88 -4.46 -6.81 -6.65
N LEU A 89 -5.41 -6.23 -5.91
CA LEU A 89 -5.46 -6.43 -4.46
C LEU A 89 -5.69 -7.89 -4.08
N THR A 90 -6.50 -8.63 -4.85
CA THR A 90 -6.79 -10.05 -4.58
C THR A 90 -5.61 -10.96 -4.92
N SER A 91 -4.73 -10.55 -5.84
CA SER A 91 -3.51 -11.29 -6.17
C SER A 91 -2.41 -11.17 -5.10
N LEU A 92 -2.43 -10.08 -4.31
CA LEU A 92 -1.45 -9.83 -3.26
C LEU A 92 -1.46 -10.93 -2.18
N PRO A 93 -0.29 -11.38 -1.68
CA PRO A 93 -0.22 -12.36 -0.61
C PRO A 93 -0.83 -11.84 0.71
N SER A 94 -0.88 -10.52 0.92
CA SER A 94 -1.43 -9.89 2.13
C SER A 94 -2.95 -10.01 2.25
N SER A 95 -3.67 -10.06 1.13
CA SER A 95 -5.13 -10.14 1.07
C SER A 95 -5.65 -11.58 0.99
N LYS A 96 -4.76 -12.55 0.70
CA LYS A 96 -5.13 -13.97 0.55
C LYS A 96 -5.91 -14.46 1.77
N ARG A 97 -6.88 -15.32 1.49
CA ARG A 97 -7.77 -15.95 2.49
C ARG A 97 -8.62 -14.96 3.30
N ALA A 98 -8.72 -13.70 2.87
CA ALA A 98 -9.72 -12.79 3.44
C ALA A 98 -11.11 -13.40 3.19
N THR A 99 -11.96 -13.38 4.21
CA THR A 99 -13.30 -13.94 4.12
C THR A 99 -14.28 -12.92 3.54
N HIS A 100 -13.97 -11.63 3.66
CA HIS A 100 -14.78 -10.54 3.15
C HIS A 100 -13.90 -9.44 2.55
N CYS A 101 -14.37 -8.84 1.47
CA CYS A 101 -13.72 -7.75 0.74
C CYS A 101 -14.76 -6.69 0.39
N MET A 102 -14.87 -5.66 1.23
CA MET A 102 -15.78 -4.55 1.02
C MET A 102 -15.05 -3.37 0.41
N TYR A 103 -15.76 -2.53 -0.34
CA TYR A 103 -15.16 -1.32 -0.90
C TYR A 103 -16.17 -0.19 -1.09
N ALA A 104 -15.65 1.02 -1.18
CA ALA A 104 -16.38 2.17 -1.70
C ALA A 104 -15.43 3.07 -2.49
N TYR A 105 -15.97 3.78 -3.47
CA TYR A 105 -15.22 4.74 -4.25
C TYR A 105 -16.03 5.99 -4.54
N ARG A 106 -15.31 7.09 -4.79
CA ARG A 106 -15.88 8.34 -5.27
C ARG A 106 -14.94 8.93 -6.31
N THR A 107 -15.41 9.10 -7.53
CA THR A 107 -14.64 9.65 -8.65
C THR A 107 -15.34 10.88 -9.21
N LYS A 108 -14.56 11.87 -9.64
CA LYS A 108 -15.04 13.06 -10.34
C LYS A 108 -14.90 12.82 -11.84
N GLY A 109 -16.01 12.89 -12.55
CA GLY A 109 -16.05 12.98 -14.00
C GLY A 109 -16.41 14.39 -14.44
N LYS A 110 -16.12 14.71 -15.70
CA LYS A 110 -16.71 15.87 -16.39
C LYS A 110 -17.71 15.33 -17.39
N ASN A 111 -18.96 15.75 -17.28
CA ASN A 111 -19.97 15.48 -18.30
C ASN A 111 -20.53 16.82 -18.76
N GLN A 112 -20.34 17.15 -20.04
CA GLN A 112 -20.79 18.41 -20.64
C GLN A 112 -20.37 19.68 -19.86
N GLY A 113 -19.15 19.69 -19.31
CA GLY A 113 -18.60 20.83 -18.56
C GLY A 113 -19.03 20.92 -17.09
N VAL A 114 -19.97 20.09 -16.64
CA VAL A 114 -20.39 20.00 -15.23
C VAL A 114 -19.57 18.93 -14.50
N GLU A 115 -19.06 19.26 -13.31
CA GLU A 115 -18.44 18.24 -12.44
C GLU A 115 -19.53 17.28 -11.94
N GLN A 116 -19.43 16.02 -12.37
CA GLN A 116 -20.31 14.94 -11.90
C GLN A 116 -19.53 14.01 -10.97
N LEU A 117 -20.12 13.67 -9.83
CA LEU A 117 -19.54 12.70 -8.89
C LEU A 117 -20.17 11.34 -9.14
N THR A 118 -19.34 10.37 -9.52
CA THR A 118 -19.75 8.96 -9.61
C THR A 118 -19.25 8.23 -8.36
N CYS A 119 -20.18 7.69 -7.59
CA CYS A 119 -19.90 6.88 -6.41
C CYS A 119 -20.42 5.45 -6.59
N GLY A 120 -19.80 4.51 -5.89
CA GLY A 120 -20.25 3.12 -5.82
C GLY A 120 -19.68 2.42 -4.61
N GLN A 121 -20.35 1.37 -4.17
CA GLN A 121 -20.01 0.61 -2.97
C GLN A 121 -20.37 -0.86 -3.11
N ASN A 122 -19.71 -1.70 -2.32
CA ASN A 122 -20.01 -3.12 -2.22
C ASN A 122 -19.69 -3.63 -0.80
N ASP A 123 -20.64 -4.38 -0.23
CA ASP A 123 -20.52 -4.95 1.11
C ASP A 123 -19.58 -6.16 1.21
N GLY A 124 -19.29 -6.87 0.12
CA GLY A 124 -18.31 -7.96 0.13
C GLY A 124 -18.62 -9.13 1.07
N GLY A 125 -19.90 -9.36 1.38
CA GLY A 125 -20.36 -10.34 2.37
C GLY A 125 -20.43 -9.82 3.81
N GLU A 126 -20.04 -8.57 4.06
CA GLU A 126 -20.19 -7.88 5.34
C GLU A 126 -21.31 -6.84 5.24
N GLY A 127 -22.55 -7.26 5.46
CA GLY A 127 -23.74 -6.40 5.26
C GLY A 127 -23.63 -5.02 5.94
N GLY A 128 -23.94 -3.97 5.17
CA GLY A 128 -23.94 -2.56 5.55
C GLY A 128 -22.57 -1.88 5.61
N SER A 129 -21.51 -2.55 5.15
CA SER A 129 -20.15 -2.02 5.23
C SER A 129 -19.79 -1.09 4.07
N GLY A 130 -20.24 -1.37 2.86
CA GLY A 130 -20.02 -0.54 1.67
C GLY A 130 -20.71 0.80 1.83
N ASP A 131 -21.96 0.81 2.30
CA ASP A 131 -22.71 2.05 2.60
C ASP A 131 -21.99 2.91 3.65
N ARG A 132 -21.45 2.26 4.70
CA ARG A 132 -20.67 2.93 5.73
C ARG A 132 -19.35 3.50 5.21
N LEU A 133 -18.65 2.78 4.32
CA LEU A 133 -17.43 3.26 3.67
C LEU A 133 -17.74 4.43 2.72
N SER A 134 -18.83 4.34 1.95
CA SER A 134 -19.30 5.43 1.07
C SER A 134 -19.58 6.69 1.87
N ARG A 135 -20.33 6.57 2.97
CA ARG A 135 -20.61 7.70 3.87
C ARG A 135 -19.35 8.27 4.51
N LEU A 136 -18.35 7.44 4.82
CA LEU A 136 -17.06 7.87 5.33
C LEU A 136 -16.30 8.74 4.30
N LEU A 137 -16.26 8.32 3.04
CA LEU A 137 -15.65 9.10 1.95
C LEU A 137 -16.38 10.43 1.74
N GLU A 138 -17.72 10.41 1.85
CA GLU A 138 -18.54 11.60 1.71
C GLU A 138 -18.28 12.62 2.83
N LEU A 139 -18.38 12.20 4.09
CA LEU A 139 -18.17 13.05 5.26
C LEU A 139 -16.74 13.60 5.34
N SER A 140 -15.76 12.81 4.88
CA SER A 140 -14.35 13.22 4.84
C SER A 140 -14.00 13.99 3.56
N ASN A 141 -14.97 14.19 2.67
CA ASN A 141 -14.85 14.91 1.41
C ASN A 141 -13.72 14.41 0.49
N TYR A 142 -13.47 13.10 0.49
CA TYR A 142 -12.51 12.45 -0.40
C TYR A 142 -13.12 12.26 -1.80
N LYS A 143 -12.31 12.54 -2.82
CA LYS A 143 -12.68 12.49 -4.24
C LYS A 143 -11.53 11.87 -5.04
N ASN A 144 -11.87 11.18 -6.13
CA ASN A 144 -10.94 10.39 -6.95
C ASN A 144 -10.21 9.33 -6.15
N VAL A 145 -10.92 8.65 -5.24
CA VAL A 145 -10.34 7.65 -4.33
C VAL A 145 -11.24 6.43 -4.27
N VAL A 146 -10.59 5.27 -4.16
CA VAL A 146 -11.21 4.01 -3.74
C VAL A 146 -10.58 3.55 -2.44
N VAL A 147 -11.39 3.04 -1.54
CA VAL A 147 -10.96 2.33 -0.34
C VAL A 147 -11.52 0.92 -0.35
N VAL A 148 -10.66 -0.05 -0.11
CA VAL A 148 -11.00 -1.47 -0.03
C VAL A 148 -10.58 -1.97 1.34
N VAL A 149 -11.50 -2.60 2.06
CA VAL A 149 -11.23 -3.19 3.37
C VAL A 149 -11.40 -4.69 3.29
N PHE A 150 -10.38 -5.40 3.76
CA PHE A 150 -10.41 -6.83 3.94
C PHE A 150 -10.67 -7.18 5.39
N ARG A 151 -11.50 -8.19 5.60
CA ARG A 151 -11.67 -8.84 6.90
C ARG A 151 -11.32 -10.33 6.79
N TRP A 152 -10.55 -10.80 7.76
CA TRP A 152 -10.39 -12.24 8.02
C TRP A 152 -11.26 -12.59 9.22
N TYR A 153 -12.32 -13.36 8.99
CA TYR A 153 -13.21 -13.81 10.05
C TYR A 153 -12.53 -14.88 10.92
N GLY A 154 -12.47 -14.63 12.23
CA GLY A 154 -11.83 -15.53 13.19
C GLY A 154 -12.76 -16.51 13.89
N GLY A 155 -14.01 -16.67 13.42
CA GLY A 155 -15.02 -17.53 14.04
C GLY A 155 -15.92 -16.85 15.07
N ILE A 156 -15.67 -15.58 15.44
CA ILE A 156 -16.42 -14.85 16.46
C ILE A 156 -17.20 -13.68 15.84
N LYS A 157 -18.52 -13.66 16.04
CA LYS A 157 -19.39 -12.55 15.61
C LYS A 157 -19.10 -11.31 16.47
N LEU A 158 -18.59 -10.26 15.84
CA LEU A 158 -18.26 -8.98 16.49
C LEU A 158 -19.47 -8.05 16.67
N GLY A 159 -20.60 -8.33 16.01
CA GLY A 159 -21.77 -7.45 16.04
C GLY A 159 -21.46 -6.06 15.48
N SER A 160 -21.75 -5.01 16.25
CA SER A 160 -21.50 -3.61 15.87
C SER A 160 -20.02 -3.19 15.99
N ASP A 161 -19.21 -3.92 16.78
CA ASP A 161 -17.79 -3.59 16.98
C ASP A 161 -16.98 -3.72 15.69
N ARG A 162 -17.37 -4.65 14.80
CA ARG A 162 -16.71 -4.81 13.48
C ARG A 162 -16.66 -3.49 12.71
N TRP A 163 -17.74 -2.70 12.81
CA TRP A 163 -17.84 -1.45 12.07
C TRP A 163 -16.89 -0.37 12.59
N LYS A 164 -16.59 -0.38 13.90
CA LYS A 164 -15.58 0.51 14.48
C LYS A 164 -14.23 0.23 13.83
N ARG A 165 -13.84 -1.05 13.76
CA ARG A 165 -12.58 -1.50 13.15
C ARG A 165 -12.51 -1.21 11.65
N ILE A 166 -13.58 -1.50 10.90
CA ILE A 166 -13.66 -1.20 9.46
C ILE A 166 -13.44 0.29 9.20
N SER A 167 -14.11 1.17 9.96
CA SER A 167 -13.97 2.62 9.81
C SER A 167 -12.58 3.11 10.24
N GLU A 168 -11.99 2.50 11.27
CA GLU A 168 -10.65 2.82 11.77
C GLU A 168 -9.58 2.53 10.72
N VAL A 169 -9.51 1.29 10.21
CA VAL A 169 -8.52 0.92 9.17
C VAL A 169 -8.72 1.72 7.88
N ALA A 170 -9.96 1.99 7.48
CA ALA A 170 -10.25 2.79 6.30
C ALA A 170 -9.73 4.23 6.43
N LYS A 171 -9.97 4.88 7.58
CA LYS A 171 -9.44 6.22 7.85
C LYS A 171 -7.93 6.24 7.84
N GLU A 172 -7.29 5.24 8.42
CA GLU A 172 -5.84 5.14 8.46
C GLU A 172 -5.23 5.05 7.06
N ALA A 173 -5.75 4.16 6.21
CA ALA A 173 -5.30 4.04 4.81
C ALA A 173 -5.52 5.34 4.01
N LEU A 174 -6.68 6.00 4.21
CA LEU A 174 -6.99 7.27 3.54
C LEU A 174 -6.08 8.42 4.00
N ASN A 175 -5.77 8.48 5.29
CA ASN A 175 -4.90 9.52 5.84
C ASN A 175 -3.44 9.37 5.35
N LYS A 176 -2.98 8.13 5.11
CA LYS A 176 -1.66 7.87 4.53
C LYS A 176 -1.53 8.37 3.09
N GLY A 177 -2.59 8.27 2.30
CA GLY A 177 -2.54 8.56 0.86
C GLY A 177 -2.56 10.03 0.46
N SER A 178 -2.55 10.98 1.41
CA SER A 178 -2.58 12.43 1.15
C SER A 178 -3.57 12.85 0.05
N PHE A 179 -4.69 12.14 -0.06
CA PHE A 179 -5.67 12.37 -1.12
C PHE A 179 -6.26 13.76 -0.96
N VAL A 180 -6.47 14.47 -2.09
CA VAL A 180 -7.01 15.83 -2.08
C VAL A 180 -8.39 15.82 -1.43
N LYS A 181 -8.46 16.30 -0.18
CA LYS A 181 -9.70 16.69 0.46
C LYS A 181 -10.13 17.96 -0.22
N SER A 182 -11.35 18.03 -0.77
CA SER A 182 -11.84 19.37 -1.13
C SER A 182 -11.95 20.17 0.16
N GLU A 183 -11.26 21.30 0.19
CA GLU A 183 -11.19 22.18 1.35
C GLU A 183 -12.61 22.51 1.79
N ASN A 184 -12.92 22.21 3.06
CA ASN A 184 -14.10 22.72 3.73
C ASN A 184 -13.61 23.27 5.07
N PRO A 185 -13.52 24.60 5.24
CA PRO A 185 -13.03 25.20 6.47
C PRO A 185 -14.10 25.06 7.56
N GLN A 186 -14.12 23.94 8.28
CA GLN A 186 -14.87 23.79 9.54
C GLN A 186 -14.31 22.62 10.38
N GLN A 187 -13.18 22.86 11.04
CA GLN A 187 -12.79 22.11 12.24
C GLN A 187 -13.43 22.79 13.45
N GLY A 188 -14.62 22.35 13.84
CA GLY A 188 -15.22 22.68 15.13
C GLY A 188 -14.86 21.61 16.16
N SER A 189 -13.93 21.94 17.05
CA SER A 189 -13.59 21.15 18.24
C SER A 189 -14.78 21.04 19.20
N GLY A 190 -15.53 19.93 19.12
CA GLY A 190 -16.58 19.61 20.09
C GLY A 190 -16.00 18.97 21.36
N ALA A 191 -15.44 19.78 22.25
CA ALA A 191 -15.15 19.36 23.62
C ALA A 191 -16.48 19.10 24.35
N LYS A 192 -16.81 17.83 24.61
CA LYS A 192 -17.94 17.47 25.48
C LYS A 192 -17.59 17.76 26.94
N ALA A 193 -18.08 18.88 27.44
CA ALA A 193 -18.15 19.17 28.87
C ALA A 193 -19.04 18.14 29.57
N ARG A 194 -18.48 17.47 30.58
CA ARG A 194 -19.14 16.50 31.44
C ARG A 194 -19.81 17.28 32.59
N ARG A 195 -21.14 17.29 32.65
CA ARG A 195 -21.90 17.88 33.76
C ARG A 195 -21.90 16.91 34.96
N LYS A 196 -21.67 17.49 36.14
CA LYS A 196 -21.75 16.88 37.47
C LYS A 196 -23.17 17.04 38.01
#